data_AF-A0A812U3L1-F1
#
_entry.id   AF-A0A812U3L1-F1
#
_cell.length_a   1.000
_cell.length_b   1.000
_cell.length_c   1.000
_cell.angle_alpha   90.00
_cell.angle_beta   90.00
_cell.angle_gamma   90.00
#
_symmetry.space_group_name_H-M   'P 1'
#
loop_
_entity.id
_entity.type
_entity.pdbx_description
1 polymer ?
#
loop_
_entity_poly.entity_id
_entity_poly.type
_entity_poly.pdbx_seq_one_letter_code
_entity_poly.pdbx_strand_id
1 'polypeptide(L)'
;ELRPLLVPASAPPDQLRETFEKYGVCVVTDVLSPQECALMEQIWLQDLLQVLDEAKIPDAGVAGQVQALKERGAKAWPKDWDDFFGTRGMAPTYGLPHGGFAWAARLHPAASSYTHQQNLWSLAVRRVFANLFEATEGDLAVGLDNVFWASAEQPGSDFNKEWLHVDQNHCTGMTWTCAQGVLYIWPSESESSSTTVVWPGSHKAPYDQLMQDPSAYSNGKRKSGQSVRLNQLQNPALQAELLAAAQKGCRRMPCPAGSLLLWDSRVIHQGWRGGPRLAQP
;
A
#
# COMPACT_ATOMS: atom_id res chain seq x y z
N GLU A 1 -5.67 17.76 -10.57
CA GLU A 1 -4.24 17.63 -10.19
C GLU A 1 -3.69 16.21 -10.33
N LEU A 2 -4.45 15.16 -9.99
CA LEU A 2 -3.97 13.77 -10.03
C LEU A 2 -3.93 13.13 -11.43
N ARG A 3 -4.68 13.68 -12.40
CA ARG A 3 -4.80 13.13 -13.77
C ARG A 3 -3.46 12.78 -14.44
N PRO A 4 -2.39 13.58 -14.35
CA PRO A 4 -1.08 13.24 -14.92
C PRO A 4 -0.38 12.05 -14.27
N LEU A 5 -0.88 11.58 -13.12
CA LEU A 5 -0.34 10.44 -12.36
C LEU A 5 -1.10 9.15 -12.65
N LEU A 6 -2.21 9.21 -13.40
CA LEU A 6 -3.02 8.03 -13.72
C LEU A 6 -2.48 7.36 -14.98
N VAL A 7 -2.19 6.07 -14.89
CA VAL A 7 -1.69 5.25 -16.00
C VAL A 7 -2.56 4.00 -16.09
N PRO A 8 -3.35 3.78 -17.15
CA PRO A 8 -4.08 2.52 -17.30
C PRO A 8 -3.12 1.33 -17.36
N ALA A 9 -3.48 0.17 -16.78
CA ALA A 9 -2.67 -1.04 -16.88
C ALA A 9 -2.45 -1.53 -18.33
N SER A 10 -3.31 -1.09 -19.26
CA SER A 10 -3.19 -1.32 -20.70
C SER A 10 -2.29 -0.34 -21.44
N ALA A 11 -1.75 0.68 -20.76
CA ALA A 11 -0.87 1.67 -21.36
C ALA A 11 0.47 1.05 -21.80
N PRO A 12 1.14 1.62 -22.82
CA PRO A 12 2.49 1.21 -23.19
C PRO A 12 3.48 1.30 -22.01
N PRO A 13 4.44 0.36 -21.87
CA PRO A 13 5.43 0.40 -20.80
C PRO A 13 6.21 1.72 -20.68
N ASP A 14 6.50 2.39 -21.81
CA ASP A 14 7.17 3.69 -21.83
C ASP A 14 6.38 4.76 -21.08
N GLN A 15 5.05 4.78 -21.22
CA GLN A 15 4.20 5.76 -20.54
C GLN A 15 4.26 5.58 -19.01
N LEU A 16 4.30 4.34 -18.52
CA LEU A 16 4.48 4.04 -17.10
C LEU A 16 5.84 4.58 -16.62
N ARG A 17 6.92 4.25 -17.34
CA ARG A 17 8.28 4.69 -16.99
C ARG A 17 8.44 6.20 -17.02
N GLU A 18 7.97 6.87 -18.07
CA GLU A 18 8.01 8.33 -18.18
C GLU A 18 7.25 9.02 -17.04
N THR A 19 6.06 8.50 -16.71
CA THR A 19 5.26 9.04 -15.59
C THR A 19 5.99 8.85 -14.26
N PHE A 20 6.51 7.64 -14.03
CA PHE A 20 7.23 7.29 -12.81
C PHE A 20 8.54 8.07 -12.65
N GLU A 21 9.33 8.23 -13.71
CA GLU A 21 10.55 9.04 -13.70
C GLU A 21 10.25 10.52 -13.44
N LYS A 22 9.20 11.04 -14.09
CA LYS A 22 8.81 12.45 -13.98
C LYS A 22 8.33 12.79 -12.58
N TYR A 23 7.43 11.98 -12.02
CA TYR A 23 6.70 12.30 -10.79
C TYR A 23 7.12 11.47 -9.57
N GLY A 24 7.87 10.39 -9.75
CA GLY A 24 8.24 9.46 -8.68
C GLY A 24 7.06 8.64 -8.16
N VAL A 25 5.86 8.85 -8.69
CA VAL A 25 4.62 8.19 -8.24
C VAL A 25 3.61 8.15 -9.37
N CYS A 26 2.84 7.07 -9.44
CA CYS A 26 1.70 6.92 -10.32
C CYS A 26 0.64 6.02 -9.68
N VAL A 27 -0.60 6.13 -10.15
CA VAL A 27 -1.67 5.17 -9.86
C VAL A 27 -1.92 4.41 -11.15
N VAL A 28 -1.60 3.12 -11.14
CA VAL A 28 -1.91 2.24 -12.26
C VAL A 28 -3.34 1.76 -12.12
N THR A 29 -4.24 2.20 -13.00
CA THR A 29 -5.67 1.85 -12.93
C THR A 29 -5.94 0.53 -13.64
N ASP A 30 -7.05 -0.11 -13.30
CA ASP A 30 -7.53 -1.32 -13.99
C ASP A 30 -6.52 -2.47 -13.94
N VAL A 31 -5.74 -2.55 -12.84
CA VAL A 31 -4.83 -3.68 -12.58
C VAL A 31 -5.64 -4.93 -12.25
N LEU A 32 -6.73 -4.76 -11.50
CA LEU A 32 -7.75 -5.77 -11.27
C LEU A 32 -9.11 -5.27 -11.78
N SER A 33 -9.88 -6.18 -12.37
CA SER A 33 -11.28 -6.03 -12.68
C SER A 33 -12.15 -6.05 -11.40
N PRO A 34 -13.42 -5.59 -11.47
CA PRO A 34 -14.35 -5.71 -10.35
C PRO A 34 -14.54 -7.14 -9.84
N GLN A 35 -14.51 -8.13 -10.74
CA GLN A 35 -14.63 -9.55 -10.38
C GLN A 35 -13.39 -10.05 -9.64
N GLU A 36 -12.20 -9.63 -10.05
CA GLU A 36 -10.94 -9.89 -9.34
C GLU A 36 -10.95 -9.25 -7.94
N CYS A 37 -11.39 -8.01 -7.81
CA CYS A 37 -11.52 -7.36 -6.49
C CYS A 37 -12.48 -8.13 -5.57
N ALA A 38 -13.62 -8.59 -6.08
CA ALA A 38 -14.57 -9.38 -5.30
C ALA A 38 -13.98 -10.72 -4.86
N LEU A 39 -13.23 -11.40 -5.73
CA LEU A 39 -12.52 -12.63 -5.39
C LEU A 39 -11.46 -12.38 -4.30
N MET A 40 -10.68 -11.31 -4.43
CA MET A 40 -9.68 -10.91 -3.43
C MET A 40 -10.33 -10.64 -2.07
N GLU A 41 -11.49 -9.96 -2.03
CA GLU A 41 -12.25 -9.75 -0.81
C GLU A 41 -12.75 -11.08 -0.20
N GLN A 42 -13.16 -12.04 -1.03
CA GLN A 42 -13.55 -13.39 -0.56
C GLN A 42 -12.37 -14.16 0.03
N ILE A 43 -11.19 -14.11 -0.61
CA ILE A 43 -9.98 -14.75 -0.08
C ILE A 43 -9.61 -14.13 1.26
N TRP A 44 -9.69 -12.80 1.39
CA TRP A 44 -9.48 -12.12 2.66
C TRP A 44 -10.48 -12.57 3.72
N LEU A 45 -11.76 -12.68 3.37
CA LEU A 45 -12.77 -13.21 4.30
C LEU A 45 -12.41 -14.62 4.79
N GLN A 46 -11.88 -15.49 3.92
CA GLN A 46 -11.43 -16.82 4.35
C GLN A 46 -10.25 -16.74 5.33
N ASP A 47 -9.28 -15.86 5.08
CA ASP A 47 -8.18 -15.60 6.02
C ASP A 47 -8.71 -15.09 7.38
N LEU A 48 -9.69 -14.17 7.36
CA LEU A 48 -10.35 -13.67 8.57
C LEU A 48 -11.06 -14.79 9.34
N LEU A 49 -11.84 -15.63 8.67
CA LEU A 49 -12.58 -16.71 9.31
C LEU A 49 -11.64 -17.78 9.90
N GLN A 50 -10.45 -18.00 9.32
CA GLN A 50 -9.46 -18.94 9.85
C GLN A 50 -8.82 -18.47 11.16
N VAL A 51 -8.76 -17.17 11.42
CA VAL A 51 -8.22 -16.64 12.69
C VAL A 51 -9.26 -16.57 13.81
N LEU A 52 -10.54 -16.72 13.47
CA LEU A 52 -11.62 -16.79 14.45
C LEU A 52 -11.65 -18.17 15.10
N ASP A 53 -11.29 -18.21 16.38
CA ASP A 53 -11.48 -19.39 17.22
C ASP A 53 -12.90 -19.36 17.80
N GLU A 54 -13.86 -19.96 17.08
CA GLU A 54 -15.27 -20.00 17.48
C GLU A 54 -15.48 -20.59 18.90
N ALA A 55 -14.54 -21.38 19.42
CA ALA A 55 -14.61 -21.95 20.77
C ALA A 55 -14.19 -20.96 21.88
N LYS A 56 -13.48 -19.88 21.54
CA LYS A 56 -13.07 -18.82 22.49
C LYS A 56 -13.94 -17.58 22.41
N ILE A 57 -14.88 -17.58 21.49
CA ILE A 57 -15.82 -16.50 21.26
C ILE A 57 -16.89 -16.53 22.38
N PRO A 58 -17.04 -15.47 23.20
CA PRO A 58 -18.06 -15.43 24.24
C PRO A 58 -19.47 -15.51 23.63
N ASP A 59 -20.37 -16.25 24.27
CA ASP A 59 -21.73 -16.58 23.79
C ASP A 59 -22.74 -15.40 23.84
N ALA A 60 -22.24 -14.16 23.69
CA ALA A 60 -22.99 -12.91 23.82
C ALA A 60 -23.26 -12.22 22.47
N GLY A 61 -23.77 -12.97 21.49
CA GLY A 61 -24.16 -12.41 20.18
C GLY A 61 -23.11 -12.51 19.06
N VAL A 62 -21.94 -13.07 19.36
CA VAL A 62 -20.88 -13.21 18.36
C VAL A 62 -21.22 -14.24 17.28
N ALA A 63 -21.97 -15.30 17.60
CA ALA A 63 -22.46 -16.24 16.58
C ALA A 63 -23.27 -15.53 15.47
N GLY A 64 -24.09 -14.54 15.84
CA GLY A 64 -24.83 -13.71 14.89
C GLY A 64 -23.91 -12.81 14.06
N GLN A 65 -22.85 -12.27 14.65
CA GLN A 65 -21.84 -11.47 13.93
C GLN A 65 -21.02 -12.32 12.96
N VAL A 66 -20.62 -13.53 13.34
CA VAL A 66 -19.94 -14.49 12.46
C VAL A 66 -20.85 -14.90 11.30
N GLN A 67 -22.13 -15.17 11.57
CA GLN A 67 -23.09 -15.47 10.51
C GLN A 67 -23.24 -14.28 9.55
N ALA A 68 -23.34 -13.06 10.07
CA ALA A 68 -23.40 -11.85 9.26
C ALA A 68 -22.14 -11.62 8.42
N LEU A 69 -20.96 -12.00 8.92
CA LEU A 69 -19.69 -12.03 8.17
C LEU A 69 -19.73 -13.03 7.01
N LYS A 70 -20.24 -14.24 7.26
CA LYS A 70 -20.40 -15.29 6.25
C LYS A 70 -21.40 -14.88 5.15
N GLU A 71 -22.45 -14.14 5.49
CA GLU A 71 -23.49 -13.69 4.55
C GLU A 71 -23.15 -12.40 3.79
N ARG A 72 -22.58 -11.40 4.49
CA ARG A 72 -22.36 -10.05 3.96
C ARG A 72 -20.89 -9.76 3.61
N GLY A 73 -20.00 -10.70 3.88
CA GLY A 73 -18.58 -10.62 3.55
C GLY A 73 -17.74 -9.83 4.53
N ALA A 74 -16.49 -9.54 4.14
CA ALA A 74 -15.49 -8.89 4.99
C ALA A 74 -15.91 -7.50 5.48
N LYS A 75 -16.80 -6.81 4.74
CA LYS A 75 -17.35 -5.52 5.15
C LYS A 75 -18.25 -5.59 6.39
N ALA A 76 -18.76 -6.76 6.75
CA ALA A 76 -19.52 -6.95 7.98
C ALA A 76 -18.64 -7.26 9.19
N TRP A 77 -17.31 -7.20 9.05
CA TRP A 77 -16.39 -7.33 10.17
C TRP A 77 -16.63 -6.23 11.22
N PRO A 78 -16.96 -6.59 12.48
CA PRO A 78 -17.22 -5.60 13.51
C PRO A 78 -15.96 -4.82 13.85
N LYS A 79 -16.04 -3.48 13.82
CA LYS A 79 -14.90 -2.63 14.16
C LYS A 79 -14.33 -2.94 15.55
N ASP A 80 -15.19 -3.20 16.53
CA ASP A 80 -14.79 -3.44 17.92
C ASP A 80 -13.89 -4.68 18.06
N TRP A 81 -13.87 -5.57 17.06
CA TRP A 81 -12.98 -6.73 17.04
C TRP A 81 -11.53 -6.35 16.79
N ASP A 82 -11.26 -5.25 16.08
CA ASP A 82 -9.89 -4.83 15.71
C ASP A 82 -9.01 -4.61 16.96
N ASP A 83 -9.60 -4.18 18.08
CA ASP A 83 -8.91 -3.93 19.34
C ASP A 83 -8.56 -5.22 20.12
N PHE A 84 -9.30 -6.31 19.91
CA PHE A 84 -9.04 -7.60 20.58
C PHE A 84 -7.80 -8.31 20.03
N PHE A 85 -7.38 -7.97 18.82
CA PHE A 85 -6.25 -8.60 18.15
C PHE A 85 -4.88 -7.93 18.41
N GLY A 86 -4.83 -7.11 19.46
CA GLY A 86 -3.61 -6.52 20.00
C GLY A 86 -3.21 -5.18 19.36
N THR A 87 -2.23 -4.51 19.97
CA THR A 87 -1.84 -3.14 19.62
C THR A 87 -1.21 -2.98 18.23
N ARG A 88 -0.85 -4.09 17.57
CA ARG A 88 -0.30 -4.11 16.21
C ARG A 88 -1.37 -4.39 15.15
N GLY A 89 -2.61 -4.67 15.58
CA GLY A 89 -3.70 -5.10 14.71
C GLY A 89 -3.64 -6.59 14.38
N MET A 90 -4.74 -7.10 13.82
CA MET A 90 -4.92 -8.52 13.55
C MET A 90 -3.97 -9.09 12.49
N ALA A 91 -3.76 -8.40 11.38
CA ALA A 91 -2.96 -8.92 10.27
C ALA A 91 -1.54 -9.39 10.70
N PRO A 92 -0.69 -8.55 11.33
CA PRO A 92 0.64 -8.99 11.75
C PRO A 92 0.61 -10.01 12.90
N THR A 93 -0.40 -9.98 13.77
CA THR A 93 -0.48 -10.87 14.94
C THR A 93 -0.73 -12.33 14.55
N TYR A 94 -1.53 -12.55 13.50
CA TYR A 94 -1.97 -13.90 13.10
C TYR A 94 -1.28 -14.41 11.82
N GLY A 95 -0.15 -13.81 11.44
CA GLY A 95 0.61 -14.29 10.27
C GLY A 95 -0.11 -14.08 8.94
N LEU A 96 -1.11 -13.18 8.88
CA LEU A 96 -1.82 -12.86 7.64
C LEU A 96 -0.98 -12.24 6.52
N PRO A 97 0.25 -11.71 6.74
CA PRO A 97 1.17 -11.42 5.63
C PRO A 97 1.54 -12.67 4.82
N HIS A 98 1.31 -13.88 5.33
CA HIS A 98 1.45 -15.15 4.62
C HIS A 98 0.10 -15.82 4.28
N GLY A 99 -1.02 -15.12 4.53
CA GLY A 99 -2.36 -15.60 4.22
C GLY A 99 -2.62 -15.74 2.72
N GLY A 100 -3.75 -16.35 2.38
CA GLY A 100 -4.16 -16.55 0.99
C GLY A 100 -4.28 -15.22 0.24
N PHE A 101 -4.81 -14.19 0.89
CA PHE A 101 -5.01 -12.86 0.31
C PHE A 101 -3.68 -12.23 -0.11
N ALA A 102 -2.70 -12.23 0.80
CA ALA A 102 -1.42 -11.59 0.56
C ALA A 102 -0.66 -12.30 -0.58
N TRP A 103 -0.70 -13.64 -0.63
CA TRP A 103 -0.13 -14.39 -1.75
C TRP A 103 -0.89 -14.19 -3.06
N ALA A 104 -2.22 -14.15 -3.03
CA ALA A 104 -3.03 -13.88 -4.21
C ALA A 104 -2.74 -12.47 -4.77
N ALA A 105 -2.52 -11.47 -3.92
CA ALA A 105 -2.16 -10.12 -4.37
C ALA A 105 -0.76 -10.07 -5.00
N ARG A 106 0.22 -10.77 -4.41
CA ARG A 106 1.63 -10.75 -4.87
C ARG A 106 1.87 -11.61 -6.11
N LEU A 107 1.30 -12.82 -6.11
CA LEU A 107 1.55 -13.85 -7.12
C LEU A 107 0.39 -14.03 -8.09
N HIS A 108 -0.72 -13.30 -7.92
CA HIS A 108 -1.97 -13.36 -8.67
C HIS A 108 -2.03 -14.52 -9.67
N PRO A 109 -2.43 -15.72 -9.22
CA PRO A 109 -2.18 -16.94 -9.96
C PRO A 109 -2.78 -16.84 -11.37
N ALA A 110 -1.99 -17.22 -12.37
CA ALA A 110 -2.55 -17.63 -13.65
C ALA A 110 -3.48 -18.81 -13.34
N ALA A 111 -4.78 -18.63 -13.53
CA ALA A 111 -5.73 -19.74 -13.57
C ALA A 111 -5.50 -20.54 -14.88
N SER A 112 -4.33 -21.17 -15.01
CA SER A 112 -4.02 -22.07 -16.11
C SER A 112 -4.04 -23.51 -15.62
N SER A 113 -5.23 -23.97 -15.22
CA SER A 113 -5.67 -25.34 -15.48
C SER A 113 -7.17 -25.42 -15.20
N TYR A 114 -7.99 -24.97 -16.14
CA TYR A 114 -9.08 -25.73 -16.75
C TYR A 114 -9.91 -24.80 -17.63
N THR A 115 -10.10 -25.23 -18.88
CA THR A 115 -10.89 -24.61 -19.97
C THR A 115 -10.18 -23.55 -20.82
N HIS A 116 -10.05 -23.89 -22.10
CA HIS A 116 -9.32 -23.19 -23.16
C HIS A 116 -10.04 -21.91 -23.64
N GLN A 117 -10.87 -21.29 -22.78
CA GLN A 117 -11.76 -20.21 -23.18
C GLN A 117 -12.11 -19.26 -22.01
N GLN A 118 -11.12 -18.82 -21.23
CA GLN A 118 -11.21 -17.71 -20.26
C GLN A 118 -9.81 -17.15 -19.95
N ASN A 119 -9.11 -16.72 -21.01
CA ASN A 119 -7.80 -16.11 -20.93
C ASN A 119 -7.94 -14.61 -20.61
N LEU A 120 -7.63 -14.19 -19.36
CA LEU A 120 -7.09 -12.85 -19.03
C LEU A 120 -6.75 -12.65 -17.54
N TRP A 121 -6.60 -13.70 -16.71
CA TRP A 121 -6.04 -13.57 -15.36
C TRP A 121 -4.51 -13.51 -15.46
N SER A 122 -3.99 -12.37 -15.92
CA SER A 122 -2.55 -12.13 -15.90
C SER A 122 -2.10 -11.67 -14.53
N LEU A 123 -0.83 -11.95 -14.22
CA LEU A 123 -0.07 -11.46 -13.07
C LEU A 123 0.06 -9.92 -13.11
N ALA A 124 -1.05 -9.18 -13.04
CA ALA A 124 -1.11 -7.78 -13.44
C ALA A 124 -0.15 -6.90 -12.62
N VAL A 125 -0.01 -7.20 -11.32
CA VAL A 125 0.98 -6.52 -10.46
C VAL A 125 2.42 -6.82 -10.92
N ARG A 126 2.79 -8.10 -11.11
CA ARG A 126 4.15 -8.45 -11.59
C ARG A 126 4.43 -7.84 -12.95
N ARG A 127 3.44 -7.78 -13.84
CA ARG A 127 3.58 -7.13 -15.15
C ARG A 127 3.88 -5.65 -15.02
N VAL A 128 3.19 -4.93 -14.13
CA VAL A 128 3.47 -3.51 -13.87
C VAL A 128 4.92 -3.33 -13.42
N PHE A 129 5.40 -4.15 -12.48
CA PHE A 129 6.79 -4.10 -12.03
C PHE A 129 7.80 -4.53 -13.12
N ALA A 130 7.47 -5.54 -13.92
CA ALA A 130 8.31 -6.00 -15.03
C ALA A 130 8.48 -4.91 -16.09
N ASN A 131 7.38 -4.23 -16.42
CA ASN A 131 7.38 -3.07 -17.31
C ASN A 131 8.18 -1.90 -16.73
N LEU A 132 8.05 -1.61 -15.43
CA LEU A 132 8.78 -0.53 -14.78
C LEU A 132 10.30 -0.79 -14.80
N PHE A 133 10.74 -2.01 -14.51
CA PHE A 133 12.15 -2.38 -14.36
C PHE A 133 12.79 -3.00 -15.61
N GLU A 134 12.07 -3.02 -16.74
CA GLU A 134 12.55 -3.64 -17.99
C GLU A 134 13.01 -5.09 -17.80
N ALA A 135 12.26 -5.83 -16.98
CA ALA A 135 12.52 -7.23 -16.63
C ALA A 135 11.43 -8.13 -17.21
N THR A 136 11.63 -9.45 -17.16
CA THR A 136 10.53 -10.39 -17.39
C THR A 136 9.75 -10.62 -16.10
N GLU A 137 8.46 -10.95 -16.20
CA GLU A 137 7.64 -11.25 -15.01
C GLU A 137 8.29 -12.37 -14.16
N GLY A 138 8.91 -13.36 -14.81
CA GLY A 138 9.57 -14.52 -14.19
C GLY A 138 10.83 -14.20 -13.38
N ASP A 139 11.50 -13.09 -13.68
CA ASP A 139 12.73 -12.66 -12.99
C ASP A 139 12.43 -11.90 -11.68
N LEU A 140 11.18 -11.51 -11.46
CA LEU A 140 10.78 -10.76 -10.28
C LEU A 140 10.62 -11.68 -9.05
N ALA A 141 11.23 -11.26 -7.95
CA ALA A 141 10.94 -11.76 -6.61
C ALA A 141 9.84 -10.91 -5.95
N VAL A 142 9.10 -11.50 -5.01
CA VAL A 142 8.08 -10.79 -4.24
C VAL A 142 8.55 -10.52 -2.82
N GLY A 143 8.35 -9.28 -2.37
CA GLY A 143 8.53 -8.90 -0.96
C GLY A 143 7.40 -9.42 -0.08
N LEU A 144 7.64 -9.43 1.23
CA LEU A 144 6.63 -9.78 2.24
C LEU A 144 6.35 -8.55 3.09
N ASP A 145 5.10 -8.14 3.14
CA ASP A 145 4.64 -7.00 3.95
C ASP A 145 3.18 -7.21 4.41
N ASN A 146 2.78 -6.44 5.42
CA ASN A 146 1.51 -6.57 6.11
C ASN A 146 0.32 -6.14 5.25
N VAL A 147 -0.76 -6.92 5.33
CA VAL A 147 -2.06 -6.50 4.77
C VAL A 147 -2.51 -5.21 5.46
N PHE A 148 -2.85 -4.21 4.66
CA PHE A 148 -3.47 -2.99 5.15
C PHE A 148 -4.98 -3.20 5.30
N TRP A 149 -5.37 -3.51 6.52
CA TRP A 149 -6.76 -3.75 6.92
C TRP A 149 -7.27 -2.69 7.88
N ALA A 150 -8.44 -2.13 7.55
CA ALA A 150 -9.29 -1.38 8.43
C ALA A 150 -10.74 -1.69 8.05
N SER A 151 -11.54 -2.11 9.03
CA SER A 151 -12.94 -2.51 8.85
C SER A 151 -13.78 -1.45 8.13
N ALA A 152 -14.88 -1.89 7.48
CA ALA A 152 -15.75 -0.99 6.73
C ALA A 152 -16.36 0.14 7.58
N GLU A 153 -16.53 -0.11 8.88
CA GLU A 153 -17.07 0.81 9.87
C GLU A 153 -16.00 1.75 10.47
N GLN A 154 -14.72 1.60 10.09
CA GLN A 154 -13.66 2.48 10.57
C GLN A 154 -13.96 3.93 10.17
N PRO A 155 -14.11 4.85 11.13
CA PRO A 155 -14.41 6.24 10.83
C PRO A 155 -13.24 6.90 10.11
N GLY A 156 -13.58 7.83 9.22
CA GLY A 156 -12.61 8.77 8.65
C GLY A 156 -11.95 9.61 9.74
N SER A 157 -10.85 10.26 9.38
CA SER A 157 -10.15 11.21 10.25
C SER A 157 -9.81 12.46 9.45
N ASP A 158 -10.01 13.62 10.07
CA ASP A 158 -9.58 14.93 9.55
C ASP A 158 -8.15 15.28 10.02
N PHE A 159 -7.61 14.49 10.95
CA PHE A 159 -6.29 14.66 11.50
C PHE A 159 -5.40 13.46 11.14
N ASN A 160 -4.18 13.76 10.70
CA ASN A 160 -3.14 12.76 10.55
C ASN A 160 -1.89 13.23 11.27
N LYS A 161 -1.42 12.43 12.23
CA LYS A 161 -0.13 12.69 12.88
C LYS A 161 0.94 12.73 11.81
N GLU A 162 1.71 13.81 11.76
CA GLU A 162 2.79 13.97 10.79
C GLU A 162 3.93 12.98 11.07
N TRP A 163 4.38 12.30 10.01
CA TRP A 163 5.51 11.39 9.99
C TRP A 163 6.04 11.21 8.56
N LEU A 164 6.13 12.32 7.82
CA LEU A 164 6.63 12.31 6.44
C LEU A 164 8.05 11.77 6.41
N HIS A 165 8.28 10.85 5.49
CA HIS A 165 9.54 10.14 5.37
C HIS A 165 9.80 9.67 3.95
N VAL A 166 11.04 9.24 3.74
CA VAL A 166 11.45 8.41 2.61
C VAL A 166 11.92 7.08 3.18
N ASP A 167 11.76 6.00 2.42
CA ASP A 167 12.16 4.64 2.84
C ASP A 167 13.52 4.21 2.30
N GLN A 168 14.07 4.99 1.37
CA GLN A 168 15.40 4.78 0.82
C GLN A 168 16.37 5.88 1.22
N ASN A 169 17.37 5.54 2.03
CA ASN A 169 18.46 6.41 2.44
C ASN A 169 19.73 6.04 1.68
N HIS A 170 20.15 6.85 0.70
CA HIS A 170 21.36 6.58 -0.09
C HIS A 170 22.65 6.61 0.75
N CYS A 171 22.65 7.21 1.95
CA CYS A 171 23.79 7.13 2.87
C CYS A 171 24.05 5.71 3.41
N THR A 172 23.15 4.75 3.16
CA THR A 172 23.37 3.31 3.44
C THR A 172 24.20 2.62 2.35
N GLY A 173 24.46 3.29 1.22
CA GLY A 173 25.09 2.72 0.03
C GLY A 173 24.09 2.15 -0.99
N MET A 174 22.80 2.06 -0.65
CA MET A 174 21.75 1.65 -1.58
C MET A 174 21.43 2.78 -2.56
N THR A 175 21.79 2.64 -3.83
CA THR A 175 21.65 3.67 -4.87
C THR A 175 20.78 3.26 -6.06
N TRP A 176 20.32 2.01 -6.08
CA TRP A 176 19.47 1.46 -7.11
C TRP A 176 18.06 2.03 -6.97
N THR A 177 17.32 2.13 -8.06
CA THR A 177 15.91 2.56 -7.97
C THR A 177 15.11 1.47 -7.26
N CYS A 178 14.46 1.83 -6.16
CA CYS A 178 13.50 0.98 -5.48
C CYS A 178 12.10 1.57 -5.67
N ALA A 179 11.13 0.70 -5.96
CA ALA A 179 9.73 1.08 -6.06
C ALA A 179 8.92 0.31 -5.01
N GLN A 180 7.97 0.99 -4.39
CA GLN A 180 7.00 0.44 -3.47
C GLN A 180 5.62 0.51 -4.10
N GLY A 181 4.77 -0.46 -3.74
CA GLY A 181 3.41 -0.58 -4.25
C GLY A 181 2.38 -0.61 -3.13
N VAL A 182 1.14 -0.27 -3.43
CA VAL A 182 -0.05 -0.68 -2.68
C VAL A 182 -1.16 -1.01 -3.68
N LEU A 183 -1.54 -2.27 -3.74
CA LEU A 183 -2.71 -2.74 -4.48
C LEU A 183 -3.97 -2.52 -3.63
N TYR A 184 -4.86 -1.64 -4.10
CA TYR A 184 -6.13 -1.34 -3.45
C TYR A 184 -7.22 -2.30 -3.93
N ILE A 185 -7.82 -3.05 -2.99
CA ILE A 185 -8.97 -3.91 -3.28
C ILE A 185 -10.27 -3.15 -3.01
N TRP A 186 -10.30 -2.40 -1.91
CA TRP A 186 -11.34 -1.41 -1.67
C TRP A 186 -10.92 -0.05 -2.21
N PRO A 187 -11.87 0.73 -2.78
CA PRO A 187 -11.57 2.05 -3.27
C PRO A 187 -11.24 3.00 -2.11
N SER A 188 -10.43 4.00 -2.39
CA SER A 188 -10.02 5.02 -1.42
C SER A 188 -10.30 6.44 -1.92
N GLU A 189 -11.28 6.58 -2.80
CA GLU A 189 -11.70 7.85 -3.42
C GLU A 189 -12.54 8.74 -2.50
N SER A 190 -13.18 8.15 -1.48
CA SER A 190 -13.87 8.91 -0.45
C SER A 190 -12.87 9.69 0.41
N GLU A 191 -13.21 10.92 0.78
CA GLU A 191 -12.45 11.72 1.74
C GLU A 191 -12.32 11.01 3.09
N SER A 192 -13.30 10.18 3.45
CA SER A 192 -13.26 9.41 4.69
C SER A 192 -12.36 8.18 4.63
N SER A 193 -11.88 7.73 3.46
CA SER A 193 -11.10 6.49 3.32
C SER A 193 -9.65 6.62 3.77
N SER A 194 -8.99 5.51 4.10
CA SER A 194 -7.54 5.54 4.34
C SER A 194 -6.79 5.55 3.01
N THR A 195 -5.77 6.39 2.90
CA THR A 195 -4.97 6.59 1.69
C THR A 195 -3.49 6.70 2.02
N THR A 196 -2.65 6.81 1.00
CA THR A 196 -1.27 7.29 1.15
C THR A 196 -1.21 8.76 0.75
N VAL A 197 -0.44 9.56 1.50
CA VAL A 197 -0.08 10.93 1.16
C VAL A 197 1.30 10.91 0.55
N VAL A 198 1.49 11.58 -0.58
CA VAL A 198 2.76 11.63 -1.31
C VAL A 198 3.06 13.04 -1.78
N TRP A 199 4.34 13.34 -1.95
CA TRP A 199 4.81 14.54 -2.64
C TRP A 199 5.40 14.17 -4.02
N PRO A 200 4.60 14.16 -5.10
CA PRO A 200 5.09 13.94 -6.46
C PRO A 200 6.25 14.86 -6.81
N GLY A 201 7.31 14.28 -7.35
CA GLY A 201 8.56 14.94 -7.73
C GLY A 201 9.56 15.09 -6.58
N SER A 202 9.21 14.71 -5.35
CA SER A 202 10.12 14.85 -4.20
C SER A 202 11.32 13.91 -4.24
N HIS A 203 11.30 12.85 -5.06
CA HIS A 203 12.44 11.95 -5.28
C HIS A 203 13.64 12.60 -5.99
N LYS A 204 13.53 13.89 -6.36
CA LYS A 204 14.56 14.72 -7.00
C LYS A 204 15.18 15.69 -5.98
N ALA A 205 15.13 16.99 -6.26
CA ALA A 205 15.76 18.01 -5.42
C ALA A 205 15.36 17.96 -3.92
N PRO A 206 14.09 17.76 -3.53
CA PRO A 206 13.73 17.64 -2.11
C PRO A 206 14.40 16.44 -1.42
N TYR A 207 14.51 15.31 -2.10
CA TYR A 207 15.25 14.14 -1.62
C TYR A 207 16.74 14.44 -1.49
N ASP A 208 17.36 15.08 -2.48
CA ASP A 208 18.78 15.45 -2.44
C ASP A 208 19.07 16.39 -1.26
N GLN A 209 18.19 17.35 -1.00
CA GLN A 209 18.25 18.22 0.18
C GLN A 209 18.11 17.42 1.48
N LEU A 210 17.15 16.49 1.55
CA LEU A 210 16.93 15.62 2.71
C LEU A 210 18.18 14.79 3.04
N MET A 211 18.87 14.27 2.02
CA MET A 211 20.09 13.46 2.20
C MET A 211 21.32 14.27 2.66
N GLN A 212 21.28 15.60 2.61
CA GLN A 212 22.34 16.47 3.14
C GLN A 212 22.27 16.64 4.66
N ASP A 213 21.15 16.27 5.31
CA ASP A 213 21.02 16.40 6.75
C ASP A 213 21.95 15.41 7.48
N PRO A 214 22.65 15.83 8.56
CA PRO A 214 23.49 14.92 9.35
C PRO A 214 22.75 13.71 9.92
N SER A 215 21.43 13.79 10.15
CA SER A 215 20.62 12.64 10.55
C SER A 215 20.55 11.56 9.46
N ALA A 216 20.50 11.92 8.17
CA ALA A 216 20.47 10.95 7.08
C ALA A 216 21.77 10.14 7.05
N TYR A 217 22.93 10.82 7.16
CA TYR A 217 24.23 10.17 7.22
C TYR A 217 24.41 9.30 8.47
N SER A 218 24.06 9.82 9.65
CA SER A 218 24.20 9.07 10.91
C SER A 218 23.23 7.89 11.01
N ASN A 219 22.01 8.01 10.46
CA ASN A 219 21.07 6.90 10.33
C ASN A 219 21.60 5.87 9.33
N GLY A 220 22.16 6.27 8.19
CA GLY A 220 22.64 5.37 7.14
C GLY A 220 23.73 4.39 7.60
N LYS A 221 24.45 4.71 8.68
CA LYS A 221 25.43 3.81 9.32
C LYS A 221 24.81 2.71 10.19
N ARG A 222 23.51 2.79 10.49
CA ARG A 222 22.79 1.82 11.33
C ARG A 222 22.17 0.74 10.46
N LYS A 223 22.03 -0.47 11.01
CA LYS A 223 21.36 -1.59 10.31
C LYS A 223 19.90 -1.27 9.91
N SER A 224 19.21 -0.43 10.69
CA SER A 224 17.84 0.04 10.43
C SER A 224 17.79 1.44 9.78
N GLY A 225 18.89 1.87 9.15
CA GLY A 225 19.11 3.23 8.66
C GLY A 225 18.41 3.64 7.38
N GLN A 226 17.51 2.80 6.84
CA GLN A 226 16.95 2.95 5.50
C GLN A 226 15.96 4.12 5.38
N SER A 227 15.21 4.42 6.45
CA SER A 227 14.25 5.52 6.41
C SER A 227 14.81 6.83 6.98
N VAL A 228 14.43 7.96 6.41
CA VAL A 228 14.72 9.30 6.97
C VAL A 228 13.41 10.08 7.12
N ARG A 229 13.17 10.66 8.30
CA ARG A 229 11.94 11.38 8.63
C ARG A 229 12.17 12.87 8.71
N LEU A 230 11.27 13.66 8.11
CA LEU A 230 11.37 15.12 8.08
C LEU A 230 11.32 15.72 9.50
N ASN A 231 10.50 15.17 10.39
CA ASN A 231 10.40 15.63 11.77
C ASN A 231 11.55 15.20 12.70
N GLN A 232 12.57 14.50 12.17
CA GLN A 232 13.74 14.05 12.93
C GLN A 232 15.07 14.62 12.40
N LEU A 233 15.00 15.59 11.49
CA LEU A 233 16.19 16.24 10.94
C LEU A 233 16.95 17.02 12.02
N GLN A 234 18.28 17.00 11.92
CA GLN A 234 19.15 17.70 12.85
C GLN A 234 19.30 19.19 12.52
N ASN A 235 19.17 19.57 11.25
CA ASN A 235 19.18 20.96 10.81
C ASN A 235 17.76 21.56 10.87
N PRO A 236 17.45 22.47 11.83
CA PRO A 236 16.11 23.01 12.00
C PRO A 236 15.66 23.92 10.84
N ALA A 237 16.60 24.60 10.18
CA ALA A 237 16.29 25.46 9.04
C ALA A 237 15.85 24.63 7.83
N LEU A 238 16.61 23.58 7.52
CA LEU A 238 16.27 22.62 6.47
C LEU A 238 14.94 21.91 6.78
N GLN A 239 14.74 21.51 8.04
CA GLN A 239 13.48 20.91 8.48
C GLN A 239 12.28 21.82 8.21
N ALA A 240 12.37 23.09 8.64
CA ALA A 240 11.29 24.05 8.45
C ALA A 240 11.01 24.30 6.96
N GLU A 241 12.05 24.41 6.13
CA GLU A 241 11.94 24.57 4.68
C GLU A 241 11.23 23.37 4.03
N LEU A 242 11.71 22.15 4.29
CA LEU A 242 11.16 20.92 3.71
C LEU A 242 9.72 20.67 4.16
N LEU A 243 9.39 20.93 5.43
CA LEU A 243 8.02 20.79 5.94
C LEU A 243 7.07 21.82 5.30
N ALA A 244 7.51 23.07 5.14
CA ALA A 244 6.70 24.11 4.49
C ALA A 244 6.48 23.81 3.00
N ALA A 245 7.50 23.26 2.32
CA ALA A 245 7.39 22.82 0.94
C ALA A 245 6.49 21.56 0.82
N ALA A 246 6.64 20.60 1.74
CA ALA A 246 5.79 19.42 1.81
C ALA A 246 4.32 19.77 2.08
N GLN A 247 4.02 20.77 2.88
CA GLN A 247 2.63 21.21 3.11
C GLN A 247 1.94 21.66 1.81
N LYS A 248 2.69 22.25 0.87
CA LYS A 248 2.21 22.66 -0.46
C LYS A 248 2.26 21.51 -1.46
N GLY A 249 3.26 20.64 -1.30
CA GLY A 249 3.63 19.59 -2.23
C GLY A 249 3.00 18.24 -1.95
N CYS A 250 2.47 17.98 -0.76
CA CYS A 250 1.85 16.70 -0.44
C CYS A 250 0.38 16.69 -0.84
N ARG A 251 -0.11 15.52 -1.27
CA ARG A 251 -1.53 15.28 -1.50
C ARG A 251 -1.90 13.83 -1.23
N ARG A 252 -3.16 13.61 -0.88
CA ARG A 252 -3.72 12.26 -0.75
C ARG A 252 -3.82 11.61 -2.14
N MET A 253 -3.62 10.29 -2.18
CA MET A 253 -3.74 9.48 -3.40
C MET A 253 -4.99 8.62 -3.32
N PRO A 254 -6.16 9.15 -3.71
CA PRO A 254 -7.34 8.33 -3.92
C PRO A 254 -7.06 7.34 -5.04
N CYS A 255 -7.34 6.07 -4.75
CA CYS A 255 -7.11 4.94 -5.64
C CYS A 255 -8.43 4.20 -5.85
N PRO A 256 -8.91 4.05 -7.10
CA PRO A 256 -10.05 3.19 -7.41
C PRO A 256 -9.81 1.74 -6.96
N ALA A 257 -10.87 0.97 -6.78
CA ALA A 257 -10.75 -0.47 -6.54
C ALA A 257 -10.00 -1.13 -7.70
N GLY A 258 -9.08 -2.03 -7.37
CA GLY A 258 -8.26 -2.74 -8.35
C GLY A 258 -7.13 -1.93 -8.95
N SER A 259 -6.77 -0.79 -8.36
CA SER A 259 -5.61 0.01 -8.80
C SER A 259 -4.37 -0.23 -7.93
N LEU A 260 -3.20 -0.03 -8.51
CA LEU A 260 -1.90 -0.11 -7.85
C LEU A 260 -1.31 1.29 -7.72
N LEU A 261 -1.21 1.80 -6.48
CA LEU A 261 -0.40 2.98 -6.21
C LEU A 261 1.06 2.55 -6.19
N LEU A 262 1.89 3.16 -7.04
CA LEU A 262 3.31 2.84 -7.18
C LEU A 262 4.14 4.10 -6.94
N TRP A 263 5.17 4.05 -6.09
CA TRP A 263 6.06 5.19 -5.87
C TRP A 263 7.52 4.76 -5.71
N ASP A 264 8.43 5.65 -6.06
CA ASP A 264 9.87 5.52 -5.85
C ASP A 264 10.15 5.67 -4.35
N SER A 265 10.96 4.80 -3.76
CA SER A 265 11.26 4.79 -2.32
C SER A 265 11.92 6.07 -1.78
N ARG A 266 12.35 6.96 -2.69
CA ARG A 266 12.85 8.31 -2.39
C ARG A 266 11.76 9.38 -2.34
N VAL A 267 10.53 9.07 -2.73
CA VAL A 267 9.38 10.00 -2.61
C VAL A 267 9.04 10.18 -1.13
N ILE A 268 8.91 11.45 -0.74
CA ILE A 268 8.42 11.84 0.58
C ILE A 268 6.95 11.47 0.67
N HIS A 269 6.61 10.62 1.63
CA HIS A 269 5.27 10.09 1.80
C HIS A 269 4.95 9.79 3.27
N GLN A 270 3.67 9.51 3.53
CA GLN A 270 3.18 8.96 4.80
C GLN A 270 1.81 8.31 4.61
N GLY A 271 1.41 7.42 5.50
CA GLY A 271 0.02 6.93 5.54
C GLY A 271 -0.94 7.99 6.09
N TRP A 272 -2.14 8.08 5.50
CA TRP A 272 -3.30 8.78 6.07
C TRP A 272 -4.16 7.77 6.83
N ARG A 273 -4.18 7.90 8.16
CA ARG A 273 -4.94 7.01 9.04
C ARG A 273 -6.35 7.56 9.21
N GLY A 274 -7.35 6.69 9.06
CA GLY A 274 -8.76 7.05 9.11
C GLY A 274 -9.47 6.47 7.90
N GLY A 275 -10.60 5.82 8.13
CA GLY A 275 -11.41 5.19 7.11
C GLY A 275 -11.16 3.71 6.88
N PRO A 276 -12.07 3.06 6.15
CA PRO A 276 -11.96 1.68 5.75
C PRO A 276 -10.80 1.47 4.76
N ARG A 277 -10.21 0.28 4.80
CA ARG A 277 -9.14 -0.12 3.87
C ARG A 277 -9.02 -1.64 3.76
N LEU A 278 -8.96 -2.12 2.54
CA LEU A 278 -8.41 -3.43 2.22
C LEU A 278 -7.42 -3.25 1.07
N ALA A 279 -6.14 -3.40 1.37
CA ALA A 279 -5.07 -3.25 0.39
C ALA A 279 -3.85 -4.12 0.75
N GLN A 280 -3.07 -4.49 -0.27
CA GLN A 280 -1.80 -5.19 -0.10
C GLN A 280 -0.65 -4.29 -0.55
N PRO A 281 0.30 -3.92 0.34
CA PRO A 281 1.59 -3.36 -0.07
C PRO A 281 2.47 -4.38 -0.81
#